data_AF-A0A454XN70-F1
#
_entry.id   AF-A0A454XN70-F1
#
_cell.length_a   1.000
_cell.length_b   1.000
_cell.length_c   1.000
_cell.angle_alpha   90.00
_cell.angle_beta   90.00
_cell.angle_gamma   90.00
#
_symmetry.space_group_name_H-M   'P 1'
#
loop_
_entity.id
_entity.type
_entity.pdbx_description
1 polymer ?
#
loop_
_entity_poly.entity_id
_entity_poly.type
_entity_poly.pdbx_seq_one_letter_code
_entity_poly.pdbx_strand_id
1 'polypeptide(L)' 'MKYFAVFLAVLLVSSAVAQDKVESTTGGVDGLLGACVDAKNAFSGVSNCPLRVSLCKLADYEQEMKRDCPKTCGFC' A
#
# COMPACT_ATOMS: atom_id res chain seq x y z
N MET A 1 0.43 27.13 14.72
CA MET A 1 -0.75 28.01 14.55
C MET A 1 -1.41 27.93 13.16
N LYS A 2 -0.66 27.84 12.04
CA LYS A 2 -1.26 27.79 10.68
C LYS A 2 -1.92 26.43 10.32
N TYR A 3 -1.42 25.32 10.89
CA TYR A 3 -1.96 23.97 10.63
C TYR A 3 -3.30 23.69 11.33
N PHE A 4 -3.60 24.39 12.42
CA PHE A 4 -4.85 24.19 13.19
C PHE A 4 -6.09 24.61 12.39
N ALA A 5 -5.97 25.65 11.57
CA ALA A 5 -7.03 26.09 10.66
C ALA A 5 -7.24 25.11 9.50
N VAL A 6 -6.17 24.43 9.04
CA VAL A 6 -6.26 23.40 8.00
C VAL A 6 -6.99 22.17 8.54
N PHE A 7 -6.70 21.75 9.78
CA PHE A 7 -7.40 20.64 10.43
C PHE A 7 -8.90 20.91 10.65
N LEU A 8 -9.26 22.12 11.09
CA LEU A 8 -10.67 22.49 11.26
C LEU A 8 -11.42 22.57 9.92
N ALA A 9 -10.77 23.05 8.85
CA ALA A 9 -11.38 23.07 7.52
C ALA A 9 -11.60 21.66 6.95
N VAL A 10 -10.65 20.74 7.17
CA VAL A 10 -10.76 19.35 6.73
C VAL A 10 -11.91 18.62 7.47
N LEU A 11 -12.09 18.88 8.77
CA LEU A 11 -13.19 18.29 9.56
C LEU A 11 -14.58 18.76 9.09
N LEU A 12 -14.73 19.99 8.61
CA LEU A 12 -16.01 20.53 8.15
C LEU A 12 -16.40 20.08 6.73
N VAL A 13 -15.44 19.76 5.87
CA VAL A 13 -15.69 19.28 4.50
C VAL A 13 -15.92 17.76 4.44
N SER A 14 -15.63 17.04 5.53
CA SER A 14 -15.65 15.56 5.55
C SER A 14 -17.03 14.94 5.78
N SER A 15 -18.07 15.69 6.13
CA SER A 15 -19.43 15.14 6.40
C SER A 15 -20.24 14.80 5.13
N ALA A 16 -19.66 14.90 3.93
CA ALA A 16 -20.31 14.54 2.67
C ALA A 16 -19.44 13.68 1.74
N VAL A 17 -18.44 12.98 2.27
CA VAL A 17 -17.98 11.74 1.62
C VAL A 17 -18.76 10.62 2.28
N ALA A 18 -19.78 10.13 1.58
CA ALA A 18 -20.20 8.75 1.76
C ALA A 18 -18.92 7.93 1.79
N GLN A 19 -18.63 7.30 2.92
CA GLN A 19 -17.53 6.37 3.04
C GLN A 19 -17.79 5.32 1.97
N ASP A 20 -17.09 5.43 0.84
CA ASP A 20 -16.77 4.28 0.03
C ASP A 20 -15.94 3.42 0.98
N LYS A 21 -16.63 2.59 1.77
CA LYS A 21 -16.09 1.31 2.14
C LYS A 21 -15.72 0.76 0.77
N VAL A 22 -14.43 0.78 0.44
CA VAL A 22 -13.88 -0.14 -0.54
C VAL A 22 -14.06 -1.52 0.08
N GLU A 23 -15.32 -1.96 0.19
CA GLU A 23 -15.72 -3.31 -0.02
C GLU A 23 -15.58 -3.47 -1.52
N SER A 24 -14.33 -3.70 -1.94
CA SER A 24 -14.07 -4.27 -3.25
C SER A 24 -14.66 -5.68 -3.23
N THR A 25 -15.98 -5.76 -3.28
CA THR A 25 -16.70 -6.93 -3.75
C THR A 25 -16.61 -6.90 -5.26
N THR A 26 -15.42 -7.20 -5.74
CA THR A 26 -15.23 -7.92 -6.99
C THR A 26 -14.19 -8.98 -6.66
N GLY A 27 -14.68 -10.09 -6.12
CA GLY A 27 -13.90 -11.30 -5.91
C GLY A 27 -13.38 -11.80 -7.25
N GLY A 28 -12.18 -11.37 -7.62
CA GLY A 28 -11.25 -12.28 -8.27
C GLY A 28 -10.83 -13.28 -7.19
N VAL A 29 -11.12 -14.55 -7.42
CA VAL A 29 -10.84 -15.68 -6.53
C VAL A 29 -9.35 -15.96 -6.28
N ASP A 30 -8.48 -14.95 -6.36
CA ASP A 30 -7.05 -15.01 -5.94
C ASP A 30 -6.87 -14.68 -4.44
N GLY A 31 -7.92 -14.86 -3.66
CA GLY A 31 -7.98 -14.57 -2.23
C GLY A 31 -7.50 -15.71 -1.31
N LEU A 32 -6.75 -16.70 -1.80
CA LEU A 32 -6.14 -17.73 -0.93
C LEU A 32 -4.61 -17.83 -1.03
N LEU A 33 -4.00 -17.20 -2.04
CA LEU A 33 -2.57 -17.00 -2.16
C LEU A 33 -2.40 -15.59 -2.72
N GLY A 34 -2.25 -14.58 -1.86
CA GLY A 34 -2.03 -13.21 -2.32
C GLY A 34 -0.98 -13.21 -3.42
N ALA A 35 -1.30 -12.62 -4.58
CA ALA A 35 -0.47 -12.69 -5.76
C ALA A 35 0.98 -12.39 -5.37
N CYS A 36 1.81 -13.44 -5.36
CA CYS A 36 3.18 -13.24 -4.96
C CYS A 36 3.91 -12.64 -6.14
N VAL A 37 3.82 -11.33 -6.25
CA VAL A 37 4.44 -10.53 -7.29
C VAL A 37 4.92 -9.25 -6.64
N ASP A 38 6.10 -8.82 -7.08
CA ASP A 38 6.63 -7.54 -6.65
C ASP A 38 5.80 -6.39 -7.24
N ALA A 39 5.53 -5.40 -6.40
CA ALA A 39 4.81 -4.20 -6.78
C ALA A 39 5.58 -3.44 -7.87
N LYS A 40 4.82 -2.96 -8.84
CA LYS A 40 5.31 -2.15 -9.95
C LYS A 40 4.74 -0.74 -9.81
N ASN A 41 5.54 0.24 -10.17
CA ASN A 41 5.03 1.60 -10.28
C ASN A 41 3.98 1.67 -11.41
N ALA A 42 2.81 2.25 -11.13
CA ALA A 42 1.70 2.29 -12.09
C ALA A 42 2.01 3.10 -13.37
N PHE A 43 2.93 4.06 -13.29
CA PHE A 43 3.32 4.92 -14.40
C PHE A 43 4.43 4.30 -15.25
N SER A 44 5.45 3.69 -14.63
CA SER A 44 6.58 3.11 -15.38
C SER A 44 6.43 1.62 -15.65
N GLY A 45 5.58 0.90 -14.93
CA GLY A 45 5.45 -0.56 -14.98
C GLY A 45 6.67 -1.32 -14.43
N VAL A 46 7.64 -0.62 -13.84
CA VAL A 46 8.88 -1.21 -13.31
C VAL A 46 8.77 -1.44 -11.80
N SER A 47 9.31 -2.56 -11.31
CA SER A 47 9.45 -2.82 -9.87
C SER A 47 10.79 -2.29 -9.36
N ASN A 48 10.74 -1.56 -8.24
CA ASN A 48 11.95 -1.07 -7.57
C ASN A 48 12.52 -2.09 -6.57
N CYS A 49 11.86 -3.24 -6.40
CA CYS A 49 12.26 -4.28 -5.45
C CYS A 49 13.70 -4.78 -5.60
N PRO A 50 14.29 -4.94 -6.81
CA PRO A 50 15.70 -5.30 -6.95
C PRO A 50 16.67 -4.32 -6.27
N LEU A 51 16.29 -3.03 -6.17
CA LEU A 51 17.07 -2.00 -5.49
C LEU A 51 16.85 -1.98 -3.96
N ARG A 52 15.81 -2.68 -3.48
CA ARG A 52 15.39 -2.70 -2.08
C ARG A 52 15.69 -4.01 -1.36
N VAL A 53 16.45 -4.93 -1.98
CA VAL A 53 16.82 -6.24 -1.41
C VAL A 53 17.49 -6.12 -0.03
N SER A 54 18.27 -5.07 0.20
CA SER A 54 18.89 -4.81 1.49
C SER A 54 17.88 -4.57 2.62
N LEU A 55 16.70 -4.00 2.30
CA LEU A 55 15.64 -3.72 3.26
C LEU A 55 14.92 -4.99 3.73
N CYS A 56 14.98 -6.09 2.97
CA CYS A 56 14.40 -7.37 3.39
C CYS A 56 14.95 -7.87 4.73
N LYS A 57 16.16 -7.42 5.12
CA LYS A 57 16.85 -7.82 6.36
C LYS A 57 16.59 -6.88 7.53
N LEU A 58 15.92 -5.75 7.31
CA LEU A 58 15.66 -4.74 8.32
C LEU A 58 14.24 -4.92 8.86
N ALA A 59 14.12 -5.14 10.18
CA ALA A 59 12.84 -5.39 10.83
C ALA A 59 11.83 -4.25 10.61
N ASP A 60 12.30 -3.00 10.62
CA ASP A 60 11.47 -1.81 10.41
C ASP A 60 10.81 -1.77 9.02
N TYR A 61 11.39 -2.46 8.04
CA TYR A 61 10.92 -2.50 6.65
C TYR A 61 10.19 -3.80 6.30
N GLU A 62 10.11 -4.76 7.22
CA GLU A 62 9.53 -6.09 6.94
C GLU A 62 8.09 -6.01 6.43
N GLN A 63 7.26 -5.19 7.07
CA GLN A 63 5.85 -5.02 6.68
C GLN A 63 5.70 -4.34 5.31
N GLU A 64 6.56 -3.37 5.02
CA GLU A 64 6.57 -2.69 3.72
C GLU A 64 7.04 -3.66 2.62
N MET A 65 8.09 -4.44 2.89
CA MET A 65 8.62 -5.42 1.95
C MET A 65 7.67 -6.61 1.75
N LYS A 66 6.88 -7.01 2.75
CA LYS A 66 5.81 -8.02 2.60
C LYS A 66 4.70 -7.57 1.66
N ARG A 67 4.38 -6.28 1.68
CA ARG A 67 3.34 -5.70 0.82
C ARG A 67 3.85 -5.45 -0.59
N ASP A 68 5.02 -4.84 -0.69
CA ASP A 68 5.50 -4.27 -1.95
C ASP A 68 6.48 -5.19 -2.67
N CYS A 69 7.23 -6.04 -1.96
CA CYS A 69 8.26 -6.90 -2.52
C CYS A 69 8.24 -8.36 -2.01
N PRO A 70 7.07 -9.03 -1.96
CA PRO A 70 6.95 -10.36 -1.38
C PRO A 70 7.78 -11.43 -2.11
N LYS A 71 7.97 -11.29 -3.44
CA LYS A 71 8.80 -12.22 -4.22
C LYS A 71 10.28 -11.97 -3.99
N THR A 72 10.70 -10.71 -4.10
CA THR A 72 12.11 -10.35 -3.95
C THR A 72 12.65 -10.72 -2.58
N CYS A 73 11.84 -10.59 -1.52
CA CYS A 73 12.25 -10.90 -0.15
C CYS A 73 11.92 -12.34 0.30
N GLY A 74 11.24 -13.15 -0.51
CA GLY A 74 10.91 -14.55 -0.18
C GLY A 74 9.84 -14.70 0.92
N PHE A 75 8.85 -13.79 0.95
CA PHE A 75 7.70 -13.87 1.85
C PHE A 75 6.56 -14.74 1.31
N CYS A 76 6.66 -15.09 0.03
CA CYS A 76 6.16 -16.34 -0.51
C CYS A 76 7.38 -17.18 -0.97
#